data_AF-A0A969HDK4-F1
#
_entry.id   AF-A0A969HDK4-F1
#
_cell.length_a   1.000
_cell.length_b   1.000
_cell.length_c   1.000
_cell.angle_alpha   90.00
_cell.angle_beta   90.00
_cell.angle_gamma   90.00
#
_symmetry.space_group_name_H-M   'P 1'
#
loop_
_entity.id
_entity.type
_entity.pdbx_description
1 polymer ?
#
loop_
_entity_poly.entity_id
_entity_poly.type
_entity_poly.pdbx_seq_one_letter_code
_entity_poly.pdbx_strand_id
1 'polypeptide(L)'
;MTVQHAIQTYHDLLTASVAAESQGELEAQQQRRGLFFGERPLCTVLRPRFLTPAQYRFIQRRTRTLLRAFDKIHQAGLADKTFRAQFDLTDWEESLVQHDPGFRPAIPISRLDAFLSLTPNPSPRGRGENFISPNTTLKPPPLPPTTMF
;
A
#
# COMPACT_ATOMS: atom_id res chain seq x y z
N MET A 1 -15.11 -11.06 -22.48
CA MET A 1 -13.92 -11.78 -21.96
C MET A 1 -13.87 -11.60 -20.45
N THR A 2 -13.84 -12.68 -19.67
CA THR A 2 -13.68 -12.58 -18.20
C THR A 2 -12.20 -12.49 -17.84
N VAL A 3 -11.88 -12.00 -16.63
CA VAL A 3 -10.49 -12.00 -16.12
C VAL A 3 -9.93 -13.43 -16.09
N GLN A 4 -10.73 -14.40 -15.68
CA GLN A 4 -10.30 -15.80 -15.64
C GLN A 4 -9.93 -16.33 -17.02
N HIS A 5 -10.69 -15.99 -18.05
CA HIS A 5 -10.37 -16.37 -19.41
C HIS A 5 -9.08 -15.71 -19.89
N ALA A 6 -8.87 -14.41 -19.62
CA ALA A 6 -7.61 -13.74 -19.96
C ALA A 6 -6.39 -14.34 -19.25
N ILE A 7 -6.55 -14.74 -17.97
CA ILE A 7 -5.50 -15.47 -17.24
C ILE A 7 -5.20 -16.80 -17.92
N GLN A 8 -6.22 -17.58 -18.26
CA GLN A 8 -6.03 -18.87 -18.91
C GLN A 8 -5.33 -18.71 -20.25
N THR A 9 -5.81 -17.80 -21.12
CA THR A 9 -5.17 -17.51 -22.40
C THR A 9 -3.71 -17.10 -22.23
N TYR A 10 -3.39 -16.25 -21.24
CA TYR A 10 -2.00 -15.88 -20.97
C TYR A 10 -1.15 -17.07 -20.55
N HIS A 11 -1.66 -17.95 -19.69
CA HIS A 11 -0.95 -19.17 -19.30
C HIS A 11 -0.76 -20.13 -20.49
N ASP A 12 -1.77 -20.29 -21.34
CA ASP A 12 -1.70 -21.16 -22.51
C ASP A 12 -0.62 -20.68 -23.51
N LEU A 13 -0.41 -19.35 -23.61
CA LEU A 13 0.67 -18.76 -24.42
C LEU A 13 2.05 -18.90 -23.78
N LEU A 14 2.12 -19.02 -22.44
CA LEU A 14 3.37 -19.02 -21.68
C LEU A 14 3.97 -20.43 -21.58
N THR A 15 4.34 -21.00 -22.72
CA THR A 15 5.09 -22.26 -22.78
C THR A 15 6.45 -22.13 -22.09
N ALA A 16 7.10 -23.24 -21.74
CA ALA A 16 8.36 -23.21 -21.00
C ALA A 16 9.47 -22.39 -21.72
N SER A 17 9.59 -22.51 -23.04
CA SER A 17 10.57 -21.74 -23.82
C SER A 17 10.20 -20.25 -23.84
N VAL A 18 8.95 -19.92 -24.13
CA VAL A 18 8.47 -18.53 -24.15
C VAL A 18 8.63 -17.88 -22.77
N ALA A 19 8.38 -18.62 -21.68
CA ALA A 19 8.59 -18.15 -20.32
C ALA A 19 10.05 -17.80 -20.05
N ALA A 20 10.97 -18.70 -20.40
CA ALA A 20 12.41 -18.49 -20.19
C ALA A 20 12.93 -17.29 -21.01
N GLU A 21 12.55 -17.21 -22.29
CA GLU A 21 12.90 -16.10 -23.17
C GLU A 21 12.33 -14.77 -22.67
N SER A 22 11.05 -14.76 -22.26
CA SER A 22 10.40 -13.56 -21.72
C SER A 22 11.04 -13.09 -20.41
N GLN A 23 11.46 -14.04 -19.54
CA GLN A 23 12.16 -13.72 -18.30
C GLN A 23 13.54 -13.12 -18.58
N GLY A 24 14.30 -13.70 -19.51
CA GLY A 24 15.59 -13.16 -19.95
C GLY A 24 15.46 -11.74 -20.52
N GLU A 25 14.43 -11.49 -21.34
CA GLU A 25 14.18 -10.13 -21.87
C GLU A 25 13.76 -9.16 -20.75
N LEU A 26 12.91 -9.60 -19.80
CA LEU A 26 12.52 -8.78 -18.66
C LEU A 26 13.73 -8.39 -17.81
N GLU A 27 14.65 -9.32 -17.55
CA GLU A 27 15.90 -9.06 -16.82
C GLU A 27 16.80 -8.09 -17.59
N ALA A 28 17.02 -8.33 -18.89
CA ALA A 28 17.84 -7.47 -19.73
C ALA A 28 17.29 -6.04 -19.81
N GLN A 29 15.98 -5.87 -19.94
CA GLN A 29 15.33 -4.56 -19.98
C GLN A 29 15.38 -3.84 -18.63
N GLN A 30 15.23 -4.58 -17.52
CA GLN A 30 15.41 -3.99 -16.20
C GLN A 30 16.85 -3.49 -16.03
N GLN A 31 17.85 -4.27 -16.47
CA GLN A 31 19.27 -3.90 -16.34
C GLN A 31 19.58 -2.64 -17.12
N ARG A 32 19.16 -2.61 -18.39
CA ARG A 32 19.34 -1.45 -19.28
C ARG A 32 18.70 -0.17 -18.74
N ARG A 33 17.65 -0.28 -17.92
CA ARG A 33 16.88 0.85 -17.39
C ARG A 33 17.17 1.17 -15.92
N GLY A 34 18.11 0.46 -15.29
CA GLY A 34 18.44 0.65 -13.87
C GLY A 34 17.26 0.34 -12.93
N LEU A 35 16.38 -0.58 -13.31
CA LEU A 35 15.19 -0.94 -12.53
C LEU A 35 15.53 -2.00 -11.46
N PHE A 36 16.35 -1.58 -10.49
CA PHE A 36 16.85 -2.43 -9.41
C PHE A 36 16.79 -1.72 -8.05
N PHE A 37 16.67 -2.51 -6.98
CA PHE A 37 17.03 -2.12 -5.61
C PHE A 37 18.34 -2.82 -5.24
N GLY A 38 19.47 -2.10 -5.30
CA GLY A 38 20.79 -2.72 -5.23
C GLY A 38 20.96 -3.70 -6.39
N GLU A 39 21.21 -4.98 -6.07
CA GLU A 39 21.34 -6.05 -7.07
C GLU A 39 20.02 -6.78 -7.38
N ARG A 40 18.90 -6.40 -6.74
CA ARG A 40 17.61 -7.08 -6.91
C ARG A 40 16.73 -6.39 -7.97
N PRO A 41 16.25 -7.11 -9.01
CA PRO A 41 15.34 -6.54 -9.99
C PRO A 41 13.99 -6.15 -9.36
N LEU A 42 13.35 -5.10 -9.88
CA LEU A 42 12.05 -4.61 -9.38
C LEU A 42 10.90 -5.60 -9.65
N CYS A 43 10.89 -6.23 -10.82
CA CYS A 43 9.87 -7.19 -11.26
C CYS A 43 10.49 -8.58 -11.40
N THR A 44 9.93 -9.54 -10.66
CA THR A 44 10.39 -10.94 -10.64
C THR A 44 9.32 -11.92 -11.10
N VAL A 45 8.21 -11.43 -11.64
CA VAL A 45 7.06 -12.26 -12.05
C VAL A 45 6.64 -11.88 -13.46
N LEU A 46 6.40 -12.88 -14.30
CA LEU A 46 5.99 -12.65 -15.69
C LEU A 46 4.52 -12.27 -15.81
N ARG A 47 3.65 -12.92 -15.04
CA ARG A 47 2.20 -12.75 -15.19
C ARG A 47 1.74 -11.42 -14.59
N PRO A 48 1.19 -10.49 -15.39
CA PRO A 48 0.63 -9.26 -14.87
C PRO A 48 -0.67 -9.52 -14.08
N ARG A 49 -1.04 -8.56 -13.24
CA ARG A 49 -2.35 -8.56 -12.60
C ARG A 49 -3.42 -8.09 -13.60
N PHE A 50 -4.24 -9.01 -14.08
CA PHE A 50 -5.37 -8.68 -14.94
C PHE A 50 -6.52 -8.04 -14.15
N LEU A 51 -7.11 -7.00 -14.73
CA LEU A 51 -8.28 -6.29 -14.21
C LEU A 51 -9.27 -6.02 -15.36
N THR A 52 -10.57 -6.10 -15.08
CA THR A 52 -11.56 -5.55 -16.01
C THR A 52 -11.54 -4.02 -15.96
N PRO A 53 -11.99 -3.32 -17.02
CA PRO A 53 -12.17 -1.88 -16.98
C PRO A 53 -13.08 -1.41 -15.83
N ALA A 54 -14.09 -2.22 -15.46
CA ALA A 54 -14.97 -1.92 -14.34
C ALA A 54 -14.23 -2.01 -12.99
N GLN A 55 -13.39 -3.04 -12.79
CA GLN A 55 -12.56 -3.18 -11.60
C GLN A 55 -11.55 -2.03 -11.49
N TYR A 56 -10.89 -1.66 -12.59
CA TYR A 56 -9.96 -0.54 -12.60
C TYR A 56 -10.67 0.78 -12.20
N ARG A 57 -11.81 1.08 -12.83
CA ARG A 57 -12.63 2.26 -12.46
C ARG A 57 -13.11 2.21 -11.02
N PHE A 58 -13.43 1.03 -10.49
CA PHE A 58 -13.82 0.87 -9.09
C PHE A 58 -12.67 1.27 -8.15
N ILE A 59 -11.46 0.76 -8.38
CA ILE A 59 -10.26 1.09 -7.59
C ILE A 59 -10.00 2.60 -7.63
N GLN A 60 -10.03 3.21 -8.82
CA GLN A 60 -9.84 4.65 -8.98
C GLN A 60 -10.86 5.48 -8.17
N ARG A 61 -12.16 5.11 -8.24
CA ARG A 61 -13.21 5.82 -7.49
C ARG A 61 -13.03 5.67 -5.99
N ARG A 62 -12.75 4.45 -5.49
CA ARG A 62 -12.56 4.20 -4.06
C ARG A 62 -11.33 4.92 -3.52
N THR A 63 -10.22 4.89 -4.26
CA THR A 63 -9.00 5.62 -3.90
C THR A 63 -9.28 7.12 -3.80
N ARG A 64 -9.97 7.71 -4.79
CA ARG A 64 -10.34 9.13 -4.77
C ARG A 64 -11.22 9.49 -3.56
N THR A 65 -12.20 8.66 -3.22
CA THR A 65 -13.05 8.89 -2.05
C THR A 65 -12.24 8.85 -0.75
N LEU A 66 -11.34 7.87 -0.60
CA LEU A 66 -10.48 7.76 0.57
C LEU A 66 -9.53 8.95 0.70
N LEU A 67 -8.85 9.34 -0.38
CA LEU A 67 -7.93 10.49 -0.34
C LEU A 67 -8.66 11.80 0.00
N ARG A 68 -9.89 11.99 -0.47
CA ARG A 68 -10.73 13.14 -0.06
C ARG A 68 -11.16 13.07 1.41
N ALA A 69 -11.34 11.87 1.97
CA ALA A 69 -11.62 11.71 3.38
C ALA A 69 -10.39 12.06 4.23
N PHE A 70 -9.20 11.61 3.82
CA PHE A 70 -7.95 11.98 4.48
C PHE A 70 -7.67 13.47 4.43
N ASP A 71 -7.92 14.14 3.30
CA ASP A 71 -7.81 15.60 3.23
C ASP A 71 -8.73 16.30 4.24
N LYS A 72 -9.99 15.86 4.37
CA LYS A 72 -10.91 16.39 5.39
C LYS A 72 -10.42 16.14 6.82
N ILE A 73 -9.92 14.94 7.10
CA ILE A 73 -9.36 14.57 8.41
C ILE A 73 -8.15 15.45 8.72
N HIS A 74 -7.29 15.69 7.73
CA HIS A 74 -6.14 16.58 7.86
C HIS A 74 -6.58 18.02 8.16
N GLN A 75 -7.52 18.59 7.40
CA GLN A 75 -8.02 19.95 7.67
C GLN A 75 -8.68 20.08 9.05
N ALA A 76 -9.48 19.08 9.45
CA ALA A 76 -10.06 19.03 10.80
C ALA A 76 -8.97 18.93 11.88
N GLY A 77 -7.95 18.11 11.64
CA GLY A 77 -6.77 17.98 12.46
C GLY A 77 -6.02 19.30 12.63
N LEU A 78 -5.88 20.12 11.59
CA LEU A 78 -5.25 21.44 11.72
C LEU A 78 -6.12 22.43 12.53
N ALA A 79 -7.43 22.44 12.27
CA ALA A 79 -8.35 23.42 12.85
C ALA A 79 -8.74 23.15 14.32
N ASP A 80 -8.76 21.89 14.75
CA ASP A 80 -9.25 21.49 16.07
C ASP A 80 -8.22 20.65 16.84
N LYS A 81 -7.64 21.25 17.88
CA LYS A 81 -6.69 20.59 18.79
C LYS A 81 -7.30 19.37 19.49
N THR A 82 -8.59 19.40 19.83
CA THR A 82 -9.28 18.28 20.50
C THR A 82 -9.43 17.09 19.55
N PHE A 83 -9.76 17.35 18.29
CA PHE A 83 -9.78 16.31 17.26
C PHE A 83 -8.37 15.75 17.00
N ARG A 84 -7.38 16.64 16.87
CA ARG A 84 -5.97 16.28 16.63
C ARG A 84 -5.35 15.46 17.76
N ALA A 85 -5.80 15.62 19.01
CA ALA A 85 -5.31 14.84 20.14
C ALA A 85 -5.44 13.31 19.95
N GLN A 86 -6.31 12.86 19.04
CA GLN A 86 -6.46 11.44 18.67
C GLN A 86 -5.27 10.90 17.84
N PHE A 87 -4.44 11.78 17.26
CA PHE A 87 -3.30 11.39 16.42
C PHE A 87 -2.06 11.04 17.25
N ASP A 88 -2.09 11.28 18.56
CA ASP A 88 -1.00 10.98 19.50
C ASP A 88 0.36 11.55 19.06
N LEU A 89 0.34 12.82 18.63
CA LEU A 89 1.53 13.54 18.21
C LEU A 89 2.42 13.81 19.42
N THR A 90 3.73 13.65 19.24
CA THR A 90 4.74 14.12 20.19
C THR A 90 4.75 15.66 20.25
N ASP A 91 5.29 16.24 21.33
CA ASP A 91 5.31 17.70 21.53
C ASP A 91 5.94 18.48 20.35
N TRP A 92 6.98 17.92 19.73
CA TRP A 92 7.64 18.53 18.59
C TRP A 92 6.82 18.41 17.30
N GLU A 93 6.08 17.31 17.11
CA GLU A 93 5.15 17.14 15.98
C GLU A 93 3.95 18.07 16.10
N GLU A 94 3.41 18.25 17.31
CA GLU A 94 2.32 19.20 17.60
C GLU A 94 2.75 20.65 17.34
N SER A 95 4.02 20.96 17.58
CA SER A 95 4.60 22.26 17.21
C SER A 95 4.77 22.40 15.69
N LEU A 96 5.26 21.34 15.02
CA LEU A 96 5.54 21.34 13.58
C LEU A 96 4.26 21.39 12.74
N VAL A 97 3.20 20.68 13.14
CA VAL A 97 1.96 20.56 12.37
C VAL A 97 1.22 21.90 12.21
N GLN A 98 1.51 22.88 13.07
CA GLN A 98 0.97 24.24 12.97
C GLN A 98 1.73 25.13 11.99
N HIS A 99 2.90 24.69 11.52
CA HIS A 99 3.70 25.46 10.58
C HIS A 99 3.09 25.41 9.18
N ASP A 100 2.87 26.56 8.55
CA ASP A 100 2.43 26.63 7.15
C ASP A 100 3.60 26.33 6.22
N PRO A 101 3.58 25.20 5.48
CA PRO A 101 4.69 24.83 4.62
C PRO A 101 4.69 25.56 3.27
N GLY A 102 3.70 26.43 2.99
CA GLY A 102 3.64 27.26 1.79
C GLY A 102 3.17 26.53 0.52
N PHE A 103 2.69 25.30 0.63
CA PHE A 103 2.10 24.53 -0.47
C PHE A 103 0.75 23.95 -0.10
N ARG A 104 -0.12 23.80 -1.12
CA ARG A 104 -1.53 23.44 -0.91
C ARG A 104 -1.79 22.02 -0.40
N PRO A 105 -1.28 20.94 -1.03
CA PRO A 105 -1.55 19.59 -0.54
C PRO A 105 -0.54 19.20 0.55
N ALA A 106 -1.04 18.90 1.75
CA ALA A 106 -0.19 18.33 2.80
C ALA A 106 0.41 16.97 2.42
N ILE A 107 -0.24 16.24 1.52
CA ILE A 107 0.24 14.95 1.01
C ILE A 107 0.31 15.04 -0.54
N PRO A 108 1.46 15.42 -1.11
CA PRO A 108 1.60 15.54 -2.56
C PRO A 108 1.61 14.18 -3.26
N ILE A 109 2.02 13.11 -2.56
CA ILE A 109 2.07 11.74 -3.07
C ILE A 109 1.47 10.81 -2.03
N SER A 110 0.45 10.04 -2.42
CA SER A 110 -0.14 8.99 -1.59
C SER A 110 -0.15 7.66 -2.33
N ARG A 111 0.02 6.57 -1.59
CA ARG A 111 -0.22 5.21 -2.08
C ARG A 111 -1.32 4.56 -1.25
N LEU A 112 -2.22 3.85 -1.93
CA LEU A 112 -3.20 2.98 -1.29
C LEU A 112 -2.86 1.54 -1.62
N ASP A 113 -2.51 0.78 -0.59
CA ASP A 113 -2.29 -0.66 -0.70
C ASP A 113 -3.59 -1.39 -0.32
N ALA A 114 -4.05 -2.28 -1.20
CA ALA A 114 -5.34 -2.95 -1.03
C ALA A 114 -5.35 -4.37 -1.62
N PHE A 115 -6.11 -5.26 -0.99
CA PHE A 115 -6.40 -6.59 -1.50
C PHE A 115 -7.77 -6.60 -2.20
N LEU A 116 -7.82 -7.14 -3.42
CA LEU A 116 -9.05 -7.27 -4.19
C LEU A 116 -9.53 -8.72 -4.17
N SER A 117 -10.62 -8.96 -3.46
CA SER A 117 -11.33 -10.23 -3.51
C SER A 117 -12.49 -10.18 -4.50
N LEU A 118 -12.65 -11.25 -5.28
CA LEU A 118 -13.75 -11.42 -6.23
C LEU A 118 -14.95 -12.14 -5.62
N THR A 119 -14.77 -12.76 -4.46
CA THR A 119 -15.88 -13.29 -3.67
C THR A 119 -16.58 -12.15 -2.95
N PRO A 120 -17.93 -12.08 -2.98
CA PRO A 120 -18.67 -11.25 -2.04
C PRO A 120 -18.19 -11.60 -0.63
N ASN A 121 -17.77 -10.60 0.13
CA ASN A 121 -17.28 -10.79 1.50
C ASN A 121 -18.34 -11.58 2.29
N PRO A 122 -18.06 -12.81 2.76
CA PRO A 122 -18.99 -13.53 3.63
C PRO A 122 -18.89 -12.94 5.04
N SER A 123 -19.31 -11.69 5.23
CA SER A 123 -19.32 -10.96 6.52
C SER A 123 -17.94 -10.82 7.22
N PRO A 124 -17.72 -9.76 8.02
CA PRO A 124 -16.45 -9.51 8.69
C PRO A 124 -16.29 -10.35 9.98
N ARG A 125 -16.60 -11.65 9.94
CA ARG A 125 -16.33 -12.55 11.07
C ARG A 125 -15.45 -13.71 10.61
N GLY A 126 -14.15 -13.55 10.86
CA GLY A 126 -13.22 -14.68 10.99
C GLY A 126 -12.24 -14.90 9.85
N ARG A 127 -11.17 -14.09 9.81
CA ARG A 127 -9.78 -14.55 10.02
C ARG A 127 -8.80 -13.43 9.68
N GLY A 128 -8.00 -13.07 10.67
CA GLY A 128 -7.08 -11.94 10.66
C GLY A 128 -7.04 -11.37 12.06
N GLU A 129 -6.54 -12.15 13.00
CA GLU A 129 -6.02 -11.63 14.26
C GLU A 129 -4.96 -10.59 13.90
N ASN A 130 -5.37 -9.32 13.91
CA ASN A 130 -4.57 -8.09 14.01
C ASN A 130 -5.53 -6.88 14.02
N PHE A 131 -6.69 -7.04 14.66
CA PHE A 131 -7.47 -5.89 15.09
C PHE A 131 -6.78 -5.37 16.35
N ILE A 132 -6.05 -4.26 16.23
CA ILE A 132 -5.61 -3.51 17.41
C ILE A 132 -6.90 -3.02 18.06
N SER A 133 -7.33 -3.71 19.12
CA SER A 133 -8.36 -3.19 20.01
C SER A 133 -7.82 -1.91 20.66
N PRO A 134 -8.62 -0.85 20.81
CA PRO A 134 -8.18 0.42 21.42
C PRO A 134 -7.76 0.33 22.91
N ASN A 135 -7.69 -0.88 23.48
CA ASN A 135 -7.27 -1.15 24.86
C ASN A 135 -6.08 -2.14 24.95
N THR A 136 -5.34 -2.37 23.88
CA THR A 136 -4.10 -3.18 23.97
C THR A 136 -2.98 -2.31 24.54
N THR A 137 -2.77 -2.39 25.85
CA THR A 137 -1.57 -1.86 26.49
C THR A 137 -0.35 -2.59 25.92
N LEU A 138 0.42 -1.91 25.06
CA LEU A 138 1.71 -2.40 24.57
C LEU A 138 2.65 -2.52 25.78
N LYS A 139 2.90 -3.73 26.25
CA LYS A 139 3.94 -3.98 27.25
C LYS A 139 5.29 -3.72 26.55
N PRO A 140 6.13 -2.80 27.06
CA PRO A 140 7.43 -2.55 26.45
C PRO A 140 8.27 -3.84 26.47
N PRO A 141 9.08 -4.10 25.42
CA PRO A 141 9.98 -5.24 25.40
C PRO A 141 10.98 -5.14 26.58
N PRO A 142 11.39 -6.27 27.17
CA PRO A 142 12.37 -6.26 28.26
C PRO A 142 13.69 -5.65 27.76
N LEU A 143 14.28 -4.79 28.60
CA LEU A 143 15.58 -4.20 28.33
C LEU A 143 16.64 -5.31 28.21
N PRO A 144 17.57 -5.22 27.24
CA PRO A 144 18.69 -6.15 27.16
C PRO A 144 19.58 -6.04 28.40
N PRO A 145 20.25 -7.14 28.82
CA PRO A 145 21.12 -7.12 30.00
C PRO A 145 22.27 -6.12 29.82
N THR A 146 22.40 -5.20 30.77
CA THR A 146 23.50 -4.26 30.86
C THR A 146 24.81 -5.03 30.98
N THR A 147 25.56 -5.12 29.88
CA THR A 147 26.96 -5.53 29.93
C THR A 147 27.74 -4.25 30.24
N MET A 148 28.26 -4.13 31.47
CA MET A 148 29.24 -3.10 31.80
C MET A 148 30.52 -3.40 30.99
N PHE A 149 31.03 -2.37 30.31
CA PHE A 149 32.45 -2.30 29.97
C PHE A 149 33.26 -2.04 31.24
#